data_AF-A0A9E6BMT2-F1
#
_entry.id   AF-A0A9E6BMT2-F1
#
_cell.length_a   1.000
_cell.length_b   1.000
_cell.length_c   1.000
_cell.angle_alpha   90.00
_cell.angle_beta   90.00
_cell.angle_gamma   90.00
#
_symmetry.space_group_name_H-M   'P 1'
#
loop_
_entity.id
_entity.type
_entity.pdbx_description
1 polymer ?
#
loop_
_entity_poly.entity_id
_entity_poly.type
_entity_poly.pdbx_seq_one_letter_code
_entity_poly.pdbx_strand_id
1 'polypeptide(L)'
;ANGRLAFRLPLDAMRWGAKRQEVMALLAPRARILAGVLGEGAQDQDIRLRLREVQTRGNLLRQYPDQYWAYRKEVKRQLTKRPRSTIRLVSGEEPRRVRHPDDRHRLDYFEALSEAVRHPTAERIRNVETFEEPYDPLISYFLHSEVASLWARSPERDEVAELRHRLHTVYFAPAGARSVRDVIQAMELLREQPAALPDPSVRWDHLNALLQTLVDRWLNRSAVRPSSTQIALNDIDQSILAVQETLRTMDELRAKAGVSSADWKARRALLEKTLVSPLKAYRTQILAHHWKRSQATKQEPKKIRPENDPIRQASSPEDRRPPAPSDDDRPRRRDDAR
;
A
#
# COMPACT_ATOMS: atom_id res chain seq x y z
N ALA A 1 -10.13 20.51 19.22
CA ALA A 1 -10.46 19.76 18.00
C ALA A 1 -11.75 18.99 18.25
N ASN A 2 -12.80 19.20 17.44
CA ASN A 2 -14.13 18.66 17.74
C ASN A 2 -14.25 17.20 17.24
N GLY A 3 -14.41 16.24 18.17
CA GLY A 3 -14.56 14.79 17.91
C GLY A 3 -15.77 14.38 17.05
N ARG A 4 -16.50 15.34 16.48
CA ARG A 4 -17.58 15.12 15.51
C ARG A 4 -17.10 14.42 14.24
N LEU A 5 -15.84 14.62 13.83
CA LEU A 5 -15.29 13.96 12.63
C LEU A 5 -15.08 12.46 12.87
N ALA A 6 -14.48 12.09 14.01
CA ALA A 6 -14.25 10.70 14.42
C ALA A 6 -15.56 9.92 14.61
N PHE A 7 -16.60 10.57 15.16
CA PHE A 7 -17.91 9.96 15.35
C PHE A 7 -18.72 9.80 14.05
N ARG A 8 -18.48 10.67 13.05
CA ARG A 8 -19.20 10.64 11.77
C ARG A 8 -18.54 9.74 10.73
N LEU A 9 -17.24 9.48 10.82
CA LEU A 9 -16.51 8.64 9.86
C LEU A 9 -17.11 7.23 9.68
N PRO A 10 -17.48 6.49 10.75
CA PRO A 10 -18.14 5.19 10.60
C PRO A 10 -19.53 5.30 9.97
N LEU A 11 -20.32 6.31 10.35
CA LEU A 11 -21.64 6.57 9.78
C LEU A 11 -21.58 7.01 8.29
N ASP A 12 -20.57 7.80 7.94
CA ASP A 12 -20.33 8.28 6.57
C ASP A 12 -19.78 7.16 5.66
N ALA A 13 -18.99 6.23 6.21
CA ALA A 13 -18.56 5.01 5.53
C ALA A 13 -19.75 4.06 5.27
N MET A 14 -20.69 3.97 6.21
CA MET A 14 -21.95 3.22 6.04
C MET A 14 -22.94 3.90 5.07
N ARG A 15 -22.88 5.22 4.90
CA ARG A 15 -23.75 6.02 3.99
C ARG A 15 -23.32 6.04 2.52
N TRP A 16 -22.25 5.35 2.12
CA TRP A 16 -21.67 5.52 0.77
C TRP A 16 -22.66 5.27 -0.39
N GLY A 17 -23.68 4.41 -0.19
CA GLY A 17 -24.77 4.21 -1.17
C GLY A 17 -25.68 5.44 -1.35
N ALA A 18 -26.05 6.11 -0.26
CA ALA A 18 -26.89 7.32 -0.27
C ALA A 18 -26.10 8.59 -0.61
N LYS A 19 -24.79 8.61 -0.35
CA LYS A 19 -23.90 9.76 -0.56
C LYS A 19 -23.78 10.15 -2.03
N ARG A 20 -23.82 9.19 -2.97
CA ARG A 20 -23.84 9.50 -4.40
C ARG A 20 -25.11 10.25 -4.79
N GLN A 21 -26.27 9.83 -4.29
CA GLN A 21 -27.55 10.49 -4.58
C GLN A 21 -27.62 11.86 -3.92
N GLU A 22 -27.11 12.00 -2.71
CA GLU A 22 -27.07 13.26 -1.96
C GLU A 22 -26.07 14.25 -2.55
N VAL A 23 -24.89 13.80 -2.97
CA VAL A 23 -23.91 14.60 -3.71
C VAL A 23 -24.48 14.98 -5.08
N MET A 24 -25.14 14.07 -5.79
CA MET A 24 -25.80 14.41 -7.05
C MET A 24 -26.95 15.39 -6.86
N ALA A 25 -27.73 15.29 -5.78
CA ALA A 25 -28.80 16.24 -5.46
C ALA A 25 -28.25 17.61 -5.07
N LEU A 26 -27.14 17.66 -4.32
CA LEU A 26 -26.44 18.90 -3.97
C LEU A 26 -25.76 19.57 -5.17
N LEU A 27 -25.26 18.76 -6.12
CA LEU A 27 -24.63 19.25 -7.34
C LEU A 27 -25.62 19.52 -8.47
N ALA A 28 -26.83 18.95 -8.44
CA ALA A 28 -27.85 19.09 -9.49
C ALA A 28 -28.18 20.55 -9.86
N PRO A 29 -28.35 21.50 -8.91
CA PRO A 29 -28.60 22.91 -9.24
C PRO A 29 -27.41 23.59 -9.92
N ARG A 30 -26.19 23.07 -9.69
CA ARG A 30 -24.94 23.57 -10.26
C ARG A 30 -24.46 22.72 -11.43
N ALA A 31 -25.22 21.71 -11.86
CA ALA A 31 -24.82 20.78 -12.90
C ALA A 31 -24.61 21.47 -14.25
N ARG A 32 -25.40 22.51 -14.56
CA ARG A 32 -25.22 23.35 -15.76
C ARG A 32 -23.97 24.24 -15.69
N ILE A 33 -23.60 24.71 -14.51
CA ILE A 33 -22.36 25.49 -14.29
C ILE A 33 -21.16 24.56 -14.37
N LEU A 34 -21.24 23.36 -13.79
CA LEU A 34 -20.24 22.31 -13.95
C LEU A 34 -20.10 21.91 -15.43
N ALA A 35 -21.21 21.68 -16.14
CA ALA A 35 -21.20 21.39 -17.57
C ALA A 35 -20.63 22.55 -18.42
N GLY A 36 -20.88 23.81 -18.05
CA GLY A 36 -20.33 24.99 -18.70
C GLY A 36 -18.86 25.28 -18.36
N VAL A 37 -18.40 24.90 -17.17
CA VAL A 37 -16.98 24.96 -16.75
C VAL A 37 -16.16 23.84 -17.38
N LEU A 38 -16.81 22.72 -17.74
CA LEU A 38 -16.22 21.48 -18.26
C LEU A 38 -15.75 21.51 -19.74
N GLY A 39 -15.56 22.70 -20.33
CA GLY A 39 -14.97 22.95 -21.67
C GLY A 39 -14.76 21.73 -22.59
N GLU A 40 -15.65 21.57 -23.57
CA GLU A 40 -16.05 20.31 -24.22
C GLU A 40 -15.00 19.49 -25.01
N GLY A 41 -13.71 19.82 -25.00
CA GLY A 41 -12.70 19.11 -25.81
C GLY A 41 -11.50 18.58 -25.04
N ALA A 42 -10.71 19.48 -24.44
CA ALA A 42 -9.47 19.14 -23.76
C ALA A 42 -9.69 18.69 -22.31
N GLN A 43 -10.66 19.26 -21.60
CA GLN A 43 -10.98 18.87 -20.22
C GLN A 43 -11.57 17.45 -20.16
N ASP A 44 -12.32 17.03 -21.18
CA ASP A 44 -12.85 15.67 -21.26
C ASP A 44 -11.71 14.63 -21.37
N GLN A 45 -10.64 14.92 -22.11
CA GLN A 45 -9.49 14.02 -22.19
C GLN A 45 -8.75 13.90 -20.86
N ASP A 46 -8.47 15.01 -20.17
CA ASP A 46 -7.79 15.00 -18.88
C ASP A 46 -8.63 14.33 -17.78
N ILE A 47 -9.94 14.58 -17.76
CA ILE A 47 -10.87 13.91 -16.83
C ILE A 47 -10.93 12.41 -17.10
N ARG A 48 -11.02 11.99 -18.36
CA ARG A 48 -10.97 10.56 -18.74
C ARG A 48 -9.64 9.93 -18.32
N LEU A 49 -8.52 10.63 -18.47
CA LEU A 49 -7.20 10.17 -18.02
C LEU A 49 -7.16 10.01 -16.49
N ARG A 50 -7.61 11.01 -15.72
CA ARG A 50 -7.69 10.93 -14.26
C ARG A 50 -8.61 9.81 -13.79
N LEU A 51 -9.76 9.62 -14.43
CA LEU A 51 -10.67 8.50 -14.13
C LEU A 51 -10.00 7.15 -14.39
N ARG A 52 -9.26 7.02 -15.51
CA ARG A 52 -8.48 5.82 -15.81
C ARG A 52 -7.40 5.55 -14.78
N GLU A 53 -6.75 6.59 -14.26
CA GLU A 53 -5.75 6.47 -13.20
C GLU A 53 -6.37 5.99 -11.88
N VAL A 54 -7.55 6.51 -11.50
CA VAL A 54 -8.30 6.03 -10.34
C VAL A 54 -8.69 4.54 -10.49
N GLN A 55 -9.14 4.14 -11.67
CA GLN A 55 -9.41 2.72 -11.97
C GLN A 55 -8.14 1.87 -11.91
N THR A 56 -7.03 2.40 -12.40
CA THR A 56 -5.71 1.75 -12.38
C THR A 56 -5.25 1.53 -10.94
N ARG A 57 -5.38 2.55 -10.07
CA ARG A 57 -5.13 2.41 -8.63
C ARG A 57 -5.96 1.28 -8.03
N GLY A 58 -7.27 1.24 -8.28
CA GLY A 58 -8.15 0.19 -7.77
C GLY A 58 -7.75 -1.21 -8.26
N ASN A 59 -7.31 -1.33 -9.51
CA ASN A 59 -6.82 -2.58 -10.07
C ASN A 59 -5.49 -3.01 -9.43
N LEU A 60 -4.56 -2.09 -9.21
CA LEU A 60 -3.29 -2.36 -8.55
C LEU A 60 -3.51 -2.89 -7.12
N LEU A 61 -4.36 -2.22 -6.33
CA LEU A 61 -4.66 -2.63 -4.95
C LEU A 61 -5.36 -3.98 -4.88
N ARG A 62 -6.19 -4.31 -5.87
CA ARG A 62 -6.77 -5.65 -5.98
C ARG A 62 -5.70 -6.67 -6.35
N GLN A 63 -4.94 -6.47 -7.42
CA GLN A 63 -3.97 -7.45 -7.92
C GLN A 63 -2.81 -7.69 -6.94
N TYR A 64 -2.40 -6.65 -6.22
CA TYR A 64 -1.18 -6.62 -5.41
C TYR A 64 -1.47 -6.15 -3.96
N PRO A 65 -2.28 -6.89 -3.19
CA PRO A 65 -2.81 -6.39 -1.91
C PRO A 65 -1.73 -6.06 -0.86
N ASP A 66 -0.64 -6.83 -0.79
CA ASP A 66 0.46 -6.58 0.16
C ASP A 66 1.77 -6.15 -0.53
N GLN A 67 1.69 -5.72 -1.79
CA GLN A 67 2.83 -5.18 -2.53
C GLN A 67 2.52 -3.75 -2.94
N TYR A 68 2.49 -2.87 -1.95
CA TYR A 68 2.17 -1.46 -2.17
C TYR A 68 3.10 -0.83 -3.20
N TRP A 69 4.35 -1.29 -3.37
CA TRP A 69 5.32 -0.80 -4.36
C TRP A 69 5.00 -1.17 -5.81
N ALA A 70 3.97 -1.98 -6.09
CA ALA A 70 3.63 -2.42 -7.44
C ALA A 70 3.25 -1.24 -8.37
N TYR A 71 2.69 -0.16 -7.82
CA TYR A 71 2.40 1.07 -8.59
C TYR A 71 3.64 1.68 -9.25
N ARG A 72 4.84 1.54 -8.64
CA ARG A 72 6.07 2.16 -9.15
C ARG A 72 6.35 1.73 -10.59
N LYS A 73 6.10 0.45 -10.91
CA LYS A 73 6.26 -0.09 -12.27
C LYS A 73 5.24 0.51 -13.24
N GLU A 74 4.01 0.70 -12.77
CA GLU A 74 2.94 1.29 -13.58
C GLU A 74 3.21 2.76 -13.90
N VAL A 75 3.62 3.56 -12.92
CA VAL A 75 3.95 4.98 -13.13
C VAL A 75 5.18 5.10 -14.03
N LYS A 76 6.25 4.33 -13.79
CA LYS A 76 7.42 4.30 -14.68
C LYS A 76 7.04 3.93 -16.12
N ARG A 77 6.11 3.00 -16.31
CA ARG A 77 5.60 2.64 -17.64
C ARG A 77 4.86 3.80 -18.30
N GLN A 78 4.07 4.58 -17.56
CA GLN A 78 3.41 5.77 -18.09
C GLN A 78 4.42 6.85 -18.50
N LEU A 79 5.39 7.14 -17.63
CA LEU A 79 6.42 8.16 -17.88
C LEU A 79 7.35 7.84 -19.07
N THR A 80 7.52 6.55 -19.41
CA THR A 80 8.41 6.10 -20.49
C THR A 80 7.66 5.79 -21.79
N LYS A 81 6.57 5.03 -21.74
CA LYS A 81 5.86 4.54 -22.94
C LYS A 81 4.75 5.47 -23.40
N ARG A 82 4.20 6.30 -22.51
CA ARG A 82 3.07 7.20 -22.80
C ARG A 82 3.29 8.57 -22.14
N PRO A 83 4.43 9.24 -22.39
CA PRO A 83 4.70 10.53 -21.78
C PRO A 83 3.68 11.55 -22.27
N ARG A 84 3.11 12.31 -21.34
CA ARG A 84 2.27 13.46 -21.66
C ARG A 84 3.16 14.64 -22.00
N SER A 85 2.78 15.38 -23.03
CA SER A 85 3.51 16.56 -23.46
C SER A 85 2.57 17.73 -23.64
N THR A 86 2.97 18.90 -23.16
CA THR A 86 2.26 20.17 -23.33
C THR A 86 3.14 21.08 -24.19
N ILE A 87 2.54 21.75 -25.16
CA ILE A 87 3.24 22.77 -25.95
C ILE A 87 3.21 24.07 -25.15
N ARG A 88 4.38 24.62 -24.78
CA ARG A 88 4.48 25.91 -24.10
C ARG A 88 4.96 26.95 -25.11
N LEU A 89 4.09 27.87 -25.50
CA LEU A 89 4.51 29.09 -26.19
C LEU A 89 5.12 30.04 -25.16
N VAL A 90 6.39 30.38 -25.34
CA VAL A 90 7.08 31.42 -24.56
C VAL A 90 7.10 32.65 -25.45
N SER A 91 6.68 33.81 -24.94
CA SER A 91 6.62 35.05 -25.72
C SER A 91 7.98 35.35 -26.35
N GLY A 92 8.05 35.29 -27.69
CA GLY A 92 9.27 35.57 -28.47
C GLY A 92 10.13 34.37 -28.86
N GLU A 93 9.79 33.13 -28.47
CA GLU A 93 10.52 31.91 -28.87
C GLU A 93 9.61 30.87 -29.55
N GLU A 94 10.20 29.99 -30.37
CA GLU A 94 9.48 28.88 -30.98
C GLU A 94 8.85 27.95 -29.92
N PRO A 95 7.65 27.40 -30.19
CA PRO A 95 6.95 26.55 -29.22
C PRO A 95 7.81 25.35 -28.81
N ARG A 96 8.17 25.27 -27.53
CA ARG A 96 8.90 24.11 -26.99
C ARG A 96 7.92 23.09 -26.44
N ARG A 97 8.13 21.82 -26.82
CA ARG A 97 7.40 20.67 -26.25
C ARG A 97 7.97 20.37 -24.87
N VAL A 98 7.22 20.68 -23.82
CA VAL A 98 7.61 20.46 -22.42
C VAL A 98 6.84 19.26 -21.87
N ARG A 99 7.45 18.53 -20.93
CA ARG A 99 6.74 17.47 -20.20
C ARG A 99 5.54 18.04 -19.48
N HIS A 100 4.47 17.26 -19.41
CA HIS A 100 3.28 17.63 -18.66
C HIS A 100 3.61 17.84 -17.17
N PRO A 101 2.97 18.80 -16.47
CA PRO A 101 3.19 19.04 -15.04
C PRO A 101 3.05 17.78 -14.17
N ASP A 102 2.02 16.96 -14.40
CA ASP A 102 1.84 15.67 -13.68
C ASP A 102 3.03 14.72 -13.84
N ASP A 103 3.59 14.61 -15.05
CA ASP A 103 4.72 13.72 -15.31
C ASP A 103 5.99 14.24 -14.64
N ARG A 104 6.16 15.57 -14.56
CA ARG A 104 7.24 16.20 -13.80
C ARG A 104 7.08 15.95 -12.30
N HIS A 105 5.90 16.19 -11.75
CA HIS A 105 5.59 15.93 -10.33
C HIS A 105 5.86 14.47 -9.94
N ARG A 106 5.53 13.51 -10.82
CA ARG A 106 5.82 12.09 -10.61
C ARG A 106 7.31 11.75 -10.64
N LEU A 107 8.10 12.43 -11.48
CA LEU A 107 9.55 12.27 -11.51
C LEU A 107 10.17 12.82 -10.23
N ASP A 108 9.81 14.04 -9.85
CA ASP A 108 10.26 14.71 -8.63
C ASP A 108 9.94 13.84 -7.39
N TYR A 109 8.76 13.22 -7.36
CA TYR A 109 8.36 12.27 -6.31
C TYR A 109 9.31 11.06 -6.23
N PHE A 110 9.65 10.44 -7.36
CA PHE A 110 10.52 9.26 -7.36
C PHE A 110 11.96 9.60 -7.03
N GLU A 111 12.43 10.81 -7.35
CA GLU A 111 13.72 11.32 -6.91
C GLU A 111 13.73 11.46 -5.39
N ALA A 112 12.77 12.19 -4.81
CA ALA A 112 12.63 12.34 -3.36
C ALA A 112 12.49 11.00 -2.63
N LEU A 113 11.66 10.09 -3.15
CA LEU A 113 11.49 8.74 -2.59
C LEU A 113 12.81 7.94 -2.64
N SER A 114 13.57 8.03 -3.72
CA SER A 114 14.84 7.31 -3.86
C SER A 114 15.88 7.80 -2.86
N GLU A 115 15.94 9.11 -2.60
CA GLU A 115 16.81 9.71 -1.60
C GLU A 115 16.43 9.29 -0.17
N ALA A 116 15.14 9.27 0.14
CA ALA A 116 14.62 8.84 1.45
C ALA A 116 14.82 7.34 1.68
N VAL A 117 14.69 6.50 0.64
CA VAL A 117 14.96 5.05 0.73
C VAL A 117 16.45 4.77 1.04
N ARG A 118 17.37 5.58 0.51
CA ARG A 118 18.81 5.44 0.76
C ARG A 118 19.18 5.92 2.16
N HIS A 119 18.64 7.06 2.59
CA HIS A 119 18.88 7.63 3.91
C HIS A 119 17.56 8.12 4.50
N PRO A 120 16.88 7.31 5.34
CA PRO A 120 15.56 7.64 5.88
C PRO A 120 15.67 8.61 7.06
N THR A 121 16.15 9.84 6.83
CA THR A 121 16.12 10.91 7.84
C THR A 121 14.73 11.56 7.90
N ALA A 122 14.37 12.16 9.04
CA ALA A 122 13.06 12.77 9.22
C ALA A 122 12.75 13.84 8.14
N GLU A 123 13.74 14.66 7.79
CA GLU A 123 13.61 15.68 6.74
C GLU A 123 13.28 15.08 5.37
N ARG A 124 13.98 14.02 4.96
CA ARG A 124 13.76 13.38 3.65
C ARG A 124 12.42 12.68 3.59
N ILE A 125 11.97 12.08 4.69
CA ILE A 125 10.65 11.45 4.76
C ILE A 125 9.56 12.53 4.63
N ARG A 126 9.69 13.65 5.34
CA ARG A 126 8.77 14.80 5.21
C ARG A 126 8.77 15.40 3.81
N ASN A 127 9.91 15.42 3.12
CA ASN A 127 9.96 15.83 1.71
C ASN A 127 9.17 14.88 0.80
N VAL A 128 9.11 13.58 1.11
CA VAL A 128 8.22 12.66 0.38
C VAL A 128 6.75 12.95 0.70
N GLU A 129 6.42 13.29 1.95
CA GLU A 129 5.05 13.61 2.37
C GLU A 129 4.46 14.83 1.63
N THR A 130 5.27 15.78 1.17
CA THR A 130 4.77 16.93 0.41
C THR A 130 4.06 16.55 -0.88
N PHE A 131 4.32 15.35 -1.42
CA PHE A 131 3.65 14.83 -2.63
C PHE A 131 2.25 14.24 -2.34
N GLU A 132 1.75 14.36 -1.12
CA GLU A 132 0.32 14.17 -0.83
C GLU A 132 -0.52 15.20 -1.59
N GLU A 133 -0.01 16.44 -1.71
CA GLU A 133 -0.65 17.55 -2.43
C GLU A 133 0.28 18.16 -3.50
N PRO A 134 -0.20 18.40 -4.74
CA PRO A 134 -1.56 18.15 -5.23
C PRO A 134 -1.85 16.64 -5.39
N TYR A 135 -3.12 16.28 -5.20
CA TYR A 135 -3.54 14.89 -5.26
C TYR A 135 -3.28 14.26 -6.65
N ASP A 136 -2.52 13.16 -6.66
CA ASP A 136 -2.29 12.30 -7.81
C ASP A 136 -2.85 10.89 -7.53
N PRO A 137 -3.81 10.38 -8.32
CA PRO A 137 -4.41 9.07 -8.10
C PRO A 137 -3.42 7.89 -8.10
N LEU A 138 -2.25 8.02 -8.73
CA LEU A 138 -1.23 6.98 -8.81
C LEU A 138 -0.11 7.15 -7.79
N ILE A 139 -0.01 8.29 -7.09
CA ILE A 139 1.01 8.53 -6.06
C ILE A 139 0.38 8.69 -4.69
N SER A 140 -0.51 9.67 -4.49
CA SER A 140 -0.89 10.16 -3.15
C SER A 140 -1.41 9.05 -2.24
N TYR A 141 -2.18 8.09 -2.76
CA TYR A 141 -2.60 6.93 -1.96
C TYR A 141 -1.43 6.00 -1.56
N PHE A 142 -0.57 5.64 -2.52
CA PHE A 142 0.52 4.69 -2.28
C PHE A 142 1.66 5.29 -1.44
N LEU A 143 1.81 6.61 -1.49
CA LEU A 143 2.75 7.38 -0.67
C LEU A 143 2.59 7.06 0.81
N HIS A 144 1.38 6.86 1.33
CA HIS A 144 1.21 6.55 2.76
C HIS A 144 1.89 5.23 3.15
N SER A 145 1.79 4.18 2.33
CA SER A 145 2.50 2.91 2.61
C SER A 145 4.02 3.08 2.51
N GLU A 146 4.50 3.92 1.58
CA GLU A 146 5.91 4.24 1.39
C GLU A 146 6.47 4.97 2.60
N VAL A 147 5.83 6.06 3.00
CA VAL A 147 6.20 6.90 4.14
C VAL A 147 6.15 6.11 5.45
N ALA A 148 5.09 5.32 5.69
CA ALA A 148 5.02 4.45 6.86
C ALA A 148 6.18 3.45 6.93
N SER A 149 6.56 2.88 5.78
CA SER A 149 7.69 1.95 5.70
C SER A 149 9.06 2.64 5.88
N LEU A 150 9.17 3.92 5.51
CA LEU A 150 10.36 4.73 5.74
C LEU A 150 10.50 5.09 7.22
N TRP A 151 9.42 5.56 7.86
CA TRP A 151 9.40 5.86 9.29
C TRP A 151 9.77 4.63 10.14
N ALA A 152 9.20 3.46 9.82
CA ALA A 152 9.50 2.20 10.51
C ALA A 152 10.99 1.79 10.44
N ARG A 153 11.74 2.30 9.46
CA ARG A 153 13.17 2.01 9.26
C ARG A 153 14.09 3.17 9.64
N SER A 154 13.52 4.31 10.02
CA SER A 154 14.28 5.51 10.34
C SER A 154 14.90 5.40 11.75
N PRO A 155 16.15 5.85 11.95
CA PRO A 155 16.69 6.04 13.30
C PRO A 155 15.98 7.18 14.05
N GLU A 156 15.35 8.11 13.34
CA GLU A 156 14.56 9.23 13.86
C GLU A 156 13.06 8.91 13.74
N ARG A 157 12.66 7.69 14.11
CA ARG A 157 11.28 7.21 13.94
C ARG A 157 10.28 8.16 14.60
N ASP A 158 9.30 8.60 13.82
CA ASP A 158 8.12 9.34 14.31
C ASP A 158 6.92 8.38 14.29
N GLU A 159 6.60 7.78 15.44
CA GLU A 159 5.54 6.78 15.56
C GLU A 159 4.15 7.36 15.31
N VAL A 160 3.95 8.65 15.61
CA VAL A 160 2.68 9.34 15.36
C VAL A 160 2.46 9.51 13.86
N ALA A 161 3.49 9.98 13.14
CA ALA A 161 3.45 10.10 11.69
C ALA A 161 3.27 8.72 11.03
N GLU A 162 4.05 7.72 11.45
CA GLU A 162 3.91 6.34 10.95
C GLU A 162 2.48 5.83 11.13
N LEU A 163 1.91 5.96 12.34
CA LEU A 163 0.55 5.51 12.65
C LEU A 163 -0.47 6.21 11.75
N ARG A 164 -0.37 7.53 11.58
CA ARG A 164 -1.26 8.30 10.70
C ARG A 164 -1.26 7.74 9.27
N HIS A 165 -0.09 7.48 8.71
CA HIS A 165 0.03 6.94 7.36
C HIS A 165 -0.52 5.50 7.27
N ARG A 166 -0.25 4.64 8.25
CA ARG A 166 -0.80 3.28 8.29
C ARG A 166 -2.32 3.27 8.41
N LEU A 167 -2.89 4.08 9.30
CA LEU A 167 -4.34 4.20 9.44
C LEU A 167 -4.99 4.73 8.16
N HIS A 168 -4.32 5.65 7.45
CA HIS A 168 -4.80 6.11 6.16
C HIS A 168 -4.90 4.97 5.13
N THR A 169 -3.86 4.14 4.99
CA THR A 169 -3.90 3.01 4.04
C THR A 169 -4.97 1.99 4.40
N VAL A 170 -5.26 1.80 5.69
CA VAL A 170 -6.27 0.86 6.15
C VAL A 170 -7.70 1.39 5.93
N TYR A 171 -7.99 2.62 6.36
CA TYR A 171 -9.35 3.17 6.36
C TYR A 171 -9.78 3.78 5.02
N PHE A 172 -8.85 4.26 4.19
CA PHE A 172 -9.16 4.81 2.87
C PHE A 172 -8.92 3.82 1.72
N ALA A 173 -8.59 2.56 2.04
CA ALA A 173 -8.53 1.50 1.05
C ALA A 173 -9.90 1.26 0.37
N PRO A 174 -9.90 0.88 -0.93
CA PRO A 174 -11.13 0.66 -1.67
C PRO A 174 -11.93 -0.53 -1.13
N ALA A 175 -13.23 -0.52 -1.42
CA ALA A 175 -14.10 -1.67 -1.19
C ALA A 175 -13.53 -2.93 -1.87
N GLY A 176 -13.44 -4.03 -1.13
CA GLY A 176 -12.82 -5.27 -1.62
C GLY A 176 -11.29 -5.31 -1.55
N ALA A 177 -10.62 -4.33 -0.90
CA ALA A 177 -9.20 -4.45 -0.62
C ALA A 177 -8.92 -5.69 0.25
N ARG A 178 -7.76 -6.31 0.01
CA ARG A 178 -7.37 -7.63 0.56
C ARG A 178 -6.06 -7.59 1.33
N SER A 179 -5.46 -6.40 1.46
CA SER A 179 -4.24 -6.18 2.22
C SER A 179 -4.49 -6.50 3.68
N VAL A 180 -3.63 -7.33 4.27
CA VAL A 180 -3.71 -7.66 5.70
C VAL A 180 -2.50 -7.12 6.47
N ARG A 181 -1.36 -6.93 5.78
CA ARG A 181 -0.12 -6.50 6.42
C ARG A 181 -0.18 -5.09 6.99
N ASP A 182 -0.86 -4.17 6.31
CA ASP A 182 -1.02 -2.81 6.81
C ASP A 182 -1.88 -2.77 8.08
N VAL A 183 -2.91 -3.63 8.15
CA VAL A 183 -3.76 -3.77 9.33
C VAL A 183 -2.96 -4.34 10.50
N ILE A 184 -2.18 -5.40 10.26
CA ILE A 184 -1.33 -6.04 11.27
C ILE A 184 -0.31 -5.04 11.84
N GLN A 185 0.42 -4.33 10.97
CA GLN A 185 1.43 -3.36 11.40
C GLN A 185 0.81 -2.17 12.14
N ALA A 186 -0.40 -1.72 11.77
CA ALA A 186 -1.10 -0.69 12.53
C ALA A 186 -1.50 -1.17 13.93
N MET A 187 -1.96 -2.42 14.06
CA MET A 187 -2.27 -3.02 15.37
C MET A 187 -1.00 -3.16 16.22
N GLU A 188 0.09 -3.65 15.65
CA GLU A 188 1.39 -3.76 16.30
C GLU A 188 1.87 -2.40 16.83
N LEU A 189 1.86 -1.36 16.00
CA LEU A 189 2.28 -0.02 16.40
C LEU A 189 1.46 0.53 17.57
N LEU A 190 0.14 0.36 17.57
CA LEU A 190 -0.73 0.79 18.68
C LEU A 190 -0.46 0.03 19.99
N ARG A 191 -0.04 -1.22 19.90
CA ARG A 191 0.26 -2.05 21.08
C ARG A 191 1.62 -1.70 21.65
N GLU A 192 2.63 -1.60 20.79
CA GLU A 192 4.03 -1.42 21.20
C GLU A 192 4.37 0.03 21.51
N GLN A 193 3.72 0.99 20.87
CA GLN A 193 4.02 2.42 20.98
C GLN A 193 2.81 3.20 21.51
N PRO A 194 2.45 3.05 22.82
CA PRO A 194 1.34 3.78 23.43
C PRO A 194 1.48 5.30 23.31
N ALA A 195 2.71 5.83 23.20
CA ALA A 195 2.96 7.26 23.04
C ALA A 195 2.41 7.82 21.72
N ALA A 196 2.30 7.00 20.66
CA ALA A 196 1.75 7.43 19.38
C ALA A 196 0.25 7.78 19.48
N LEU A 197 -0.46 7.15 20.41
CA LEU A 197 -1.86 7.41 20.71
C LEU A 197 -2.12 7.23 22.22
N PRO A 198 -1.85 8.27 23.03
CA PRO A 198 -1.82 8.15 24.49
C PRO A 198 -3.17 7.82 25.13
N ASP A 199 -4.27 8.26 24.51
CA ASP A 199 -5.63 8.04 25.02
C ASP A 199 -5.99 6.55 24.94
N PRO A 200 -6.16 5.86 26.09
CA PRO A 200 -6.50 4.44 26.12
C PRO A 200 -7.84 4.12 25.45
N SER A 201 -8.82 5.02 25.53
CA SER A 201 -10.15 4.84 24.93
C SER A 201 -10.06 4.88 23.41
N VAL A 202 -9.41 5.91 22.87
CA VAL A 202 -9.24 6.07 21.41
C VAL A 202 -8.40 4.94 20.84
N ARG A 203 -7.38 4.49 21.57
CA ARG A 203 -6.58 3.33 21.18
C ARG A 203 -7.38 2.03 21.19
N TRP A 204 -8.22 1.81 22.20
CA TRP A 204 -9.10 0.64 22.24
C TRP A 204 -10.05 0.63 21.03
N ASP A 205 -10.64 1.79 20.69
CA ASP A 205 -11.51 1.95 19.52
C ASP A 205 -10.78 1.64 18.21
N HIS A 206 -9.55 2.15 18.02
CA HIS A 206 -8.75 1.83 16.84
C HIS A 206 -8.43 0.35 16.74
N LEU A 207 -8.00 -0.31 17.83
CA LEU A 207 -7.74 -1.75 17.83
C LEU A 207 -9.00 -2.55 17.47
N ASN A 208 -10.16 -2.17 18.03
CA ASN A 208 -11.44 -2.80 17.70
C ASN A 208 -11.80 -2.63 16.21
N ALA A 209 -11.61 -1.42 15.67
CA ALA A 209 -11.87 -1.11 14.26
C ALA A 209 -10.90 -1.84 13.31
N LEU A 210 -9.62 -1.97 13.69
CA LEU A 210 -8.62 -2.71 12.93
C LEU A 210 -8.93 -4.22 12.92
N LEU A 211 -9.37 -4.80 14.04
CA LEU A 211 -9.84 -6.19 14.07
C LEU A 211 -11.06 -6.40 13.17
N GLN A 212 -12.02 -5.46 13.17
CA GLN A 212 -13.15 -5.53 12.25
C GLN A 212 -12.71 -5.42 10.79
N THR A 213 -11.78 -4.51 10.49
CA THR A 213 -11.22 -4.38 9.15
C THR A 213 -10.52 -5.67 8.72
N LEU A 214 -9.78 -6.33 9.62
CA LEU A 214 -9.10 -7.58 9.35
C LEU A 214 -10.08 -8.71 8.98
N VAL A 215 -11.26 -8.77 9.62
CA VAL A 215 -12.36 -9.67 9.22
C VAL A 215 -12.72 -9.44 7.76
N ASP A 216 -13.00 -8.19 7.38
CA ASP A 216 -13.41 -7.85 6.02
C ASP A 216 -12.31 -8.14 5.00
N ARG A 217 -11.04 -7.89 5.35
CA ARG A 217 -9.88 -8.21 4.49
C ARG A 217 -9.75 -9.70 4.26
N TRP A 218 -9.91 -10.53 5.28
CA TRP A 218 -9.84 -11.99 5.14
C TRP A 218 -11.04 -12.59 4.41
N LEU A 219 -12.24 -12.03 4.57
CA LEU A 219 -13.40 -12.39 3.74
C LEU A 219 -13.12 -12.13 2.26
N ASN A 220 -12.59 -10.95 1.92
CA ASN A 220 -12.23 -10.61 0.54
C ASN A 220 -11.04 -11.43 -0.01
N ARG A 221 -10.08 -11.78 0.86
CA ARG A 221 -8.87 -12.52 0.49
C ARG A 221 -9.16 -14.00 0.25
N SER A 222 -9.95 -14.63 1.11
CA SER A 222 -10.32 -16.05 1.01
C SER A 222 -11.17 -16.37 -0.21
N ALA A 223 -11.90 -15.39 -0.75
CA ALA A 223 -12.66 -15.52 -1.99
C ALA A 223 -11.78 -15.73 -3.25
N VAL A 224 -10.46 -15.54 -3.16
CA VAL A 224 -9.55 -15.68 -4.30
C VAL A 224 -8.42 -16.65 -3.99
N ARG A 225 -8.09 -17.50 -4.98
CA ARG A 225 -6.99 -18.46 -4.85
C ARG A 225 -5.66 -17.73 -4.62
N PRO A 226 -4.87 -18.11 -3.60
CA PRO A 226 -3.57 -17.50 -3.35
C PRO A 226 -2.59 -17.83 -4.48
N SER A 227 -1.75 -16.87 -4.84
CA SER A 227 -0.67 -17.05 -5.82
C SER A 227 0.44 -17.97 -5.30
N SER A 228 0.70 -17.92 -3.99
CA SER A 228 1.64 -18.79 -3.29
C SER A 228 1.03 -19.29 -1.98
N THR A 229 1.02 -20.61 -1.83
CA THR A 229 0.58 -21.31 -0.62
C THR A 229 1.43 -20.94 0.60
N GLN A 230 2.74 -20.78 0.42
CA GLN A 230 3.66 -20.43 1.51
C GLN A 230 3.42 -19.00 2.00
N ILE A 231 3.23 -18.04 1.08
CA ILE A 231 2.93 -16.65 1.44
C ILE A 231 1.58 -16.60 2.19
N ALA A 232 0.57 -17.32 1.70
CA ALA A 232 -0.73 -17.38 2.35
C ALA A 232 -0.65 -17.95 3.77
N LEU A 233 0.10 -19.04 3.99
CA LEU A 233 0.30 -19.60 5.32
C LEU A 233 0.99 -18.61 6.27
N ASN A 234 2.05 -17.95 5.80
CA ASN A 234 2.74 -16.94 6.59
C ASN A 234 1.81 -15.78 6.98
N ASP A 235 1.03 -15.26 6.04
CA ASP A 235 0.10 -14.16 6.32
C ASP A 235 -1.01 -14.59 7.31
N ILE A 236 -1.47 -15.85 7.26
CA ILE A 236 -2.43 -16.40 8.24
C ILE A 236 -1.79 -16.49 9.63
N ASP A 237 -0.58 -17.02 9.72
CA ASP A 237 0.12 -17.18 11.01
C ASP A 237 0.39 -15.84 11.67
N GLN A 238 0.88 -14.86 10.90
CA GLN A 238 1.06 -13.48 11.37
C GLN A 238 -0.27 -12.84 11.78
N SER A 239 -1.36 -13.09 11.05
CA SER A 239 -2.69 -12.60 11.42
C SER A 239 -3.19 -13.19 12.74
N ILE A 240 -3.02 -14.50 12.95
CA ILE A 240 -3.47 -15.16 14.18
C ILE A 240 -2.70 -14.60 15.39
N LEU A 241 -1.38 -14.48 15.28
CA LEU A 241 -0.55 -13.91 16.35
C LEU A 241 -0.96 -12.47 16.66
N ALA A 242 -1.04 -11.61 15.65
CA ALA A 242 -1.42 -10.22 15.83
C ALA A 242 -2.82 -10.06 16.47
N VAL A 243 -3.78 -10.90 16.09
CA VAL A 243 -5.13 -10.90 16.68
C VAL A 243 -5.07 -11.29 18.15
N GLN A 244 -4.36 -12.37 18.50
CA GLN A 244 -4.26 -12.84 19.89
C GLN A 244 -3.65 -11.79 20.81
N GLU A 245 -2.55 -11.16 20.38
CA GLU A 245 -1.89 -10.13 21.18
C GLU A 245 -2.70 -8.83 21.24
N THR A 246 -3.44 -8.50 20.18
CA THR A 246 -4.37 -7.36 20.18
C THR A 246 -5.52 -7.59 21.15
N LEU A 247 -6.11 -8.79 21.18
CA LEU A 247 -7.16 -9.13 22.14
C LEU A 247 -6.64 -9.01 23.59
N ARG A 248 -5.40 -9.44 23.86
CA ARG A 248 -4.78 -9.27 25.18
C ARG A 248 -4.61 -7.80 25.54
N THR A 249 -4.11 -6.99 24.61
CA THR A 249 -3.96 -5.55 24.84
C THR A 249 -5.32 -4.87 25.08
N MET A 250 -6.36 -5.30 24.36
CA MET A 250 -7.72 -4.79 24.57
C MET A 250 -8.32 -5.23 25.90
N ASP A 251 -7.99 -6.42 26.43
CA ASP A 251 -8.36 -6.85 27.79
C ASP A 251 -7.81 -5.84 28.83
N GLU A 252 -6.54 -5.43 28.68
CA GLU A 252 -5.85 -4.49 29.58
C GLU A 252 -6.40 -3.05 29.48
N LEU A 253 -6.78 -2.61 28.27
CA LEU A 253 -7.30 -1.25 28.02
C LEU A 253 -8.79 -1.09 28.33
N ARG A 254 -9.56 -2.19 28.36
CA ARG A 254 -11.03 -2.20 28.46
C ARG A 254 -11.57 -1.29 29.56
N ALA A 255 -11.03 -1.40 30.78
CA ALA A 255 -11.52 -0.63 31.92
C ALA A 255 -11.30 0.88 31.75
N LYS A 256 -10.16 1.27 31.18
CA LYS A 256 -9.81 2.67 30.90
C LYS A 256 -10.64 3.25 29.75
N ALA A 257 -11.08 2.40 28.83
CA ALA A 257 -11.97 2.77 27.72
C ALA A 257 -13.46 2.80 28.10
N GLY A 258 -13.82 2.52 29.37
CA GLY A 258 -15.22 2.51 29.81
C GLY A 258 -16.06 1.36 29.24
N VAL A 259 -15.42 0.32 28.68
CA VAL A 259 -16.14 -0.82 28.08
C VAL A 259 -16.53 -1.83 29.16
N SER A 260 -17.80 -2.23 29.17
CA SER A 260 -18.30 -3.19 30.16
C SER A 260 -17.70 -4.59 29.94
N SER A 261 -17.63 -5.38 31.02
CA SER A 261 -17.16 -6.77 30.92
C SER A 261 -18.06 -7.65 30.06
N ALA A 262 -19.37 -7.38 30.07
CA ALA A 262 -20.34 -8.15 29.30
C ALA A 262 -20.20 -7.85 27.80
N ASP A 263 -20.13 -6.58 27.43
CA ASP A 263 -19.98 -6.15 26.03
C ASP A 263 -18.67 -6.65 25.44
N TRP A 264 -17.58 -6.57 26.21
CA TRP A 264 -16.29 -7.07 25.77
C TRP A 264 -16.30 -8.59 25.57
N LYS A 265 -16.90 -9.36 26.50
CA LYS A 265 -17.03 -10.80 26.36
C LYS A 265 -17.85 -11.18 25.10
N ALA A 266 -18.93 -10.46 24.84
CA ALA A 266 -19.74 -10.65 23.63
C ALA A 266 -18.93 -10.33 22.35
N ARG A 267 -18.19 -9.21 22.34
CA ARG A 267 -17.34 -8.83 21.21
C ARG A 267 -16.22 -9.83 20.96
N ARG A 268 -15.56 -10.32 22.00
CA ARG A 268 -14.51 -11.35 21.90
C ARG A 268 -15.08 -12.67 21.35
N ALA A 269 -16.25 -13.10 21.81
CA ALA A 269 -16.91 -14.29 21.28
C ALA A 269 -17.27 -14.15 19.78
N LEU A 270 -17.74 -12.95 19.38
CA LEU A 270 -17.99 -12.66 17.97
C LEU A 270 -16.70 -12.76 17.14
N LEU A 271 -15.61 -12.12 17.59
CA LEU A 271 -14.31 -12.16 16.90
C LEU A 271 -13.71 -13.57 16.83
N GLU A 272 -13.89 -14.39 17.87
CA GLU A 272 -13.46 -15.79 17.82
C GLU A 272 -14.19 -16.56 16.71
N LYS A 273 -15.49 -16.30 16.56
CA LYS A 273 -16.34 -16.95 15.53
C LYS A 273 -16.09 -16.41 14.13
N THR A 274 -15.84 -15.10 13.96
CA THR A 274 -15.76 -14.46 12.64
C THR A 274 -14.34 -14.27 12.12
N LEU A 275 -13.33 -14.31 12.99
CA LEU A 275 -11.93 -14.08 12.62
C LEU A 275 -11.05 -15.27 12.99
N VAL A 276 -10.94 -15.61 14.28
CA VAL A 276 -9.93 -16.58 14.75
C VAL A 276 -10.22 -18.00 14.26
N SER A 277 -11.45 -18.49 14.46
CA SER A 277 -11.83 -19.84 14.03
C SER A 277 -11.76 -20.01 12.50
N PRO A 278 -12.27 -19.07 11.68
CA PRO A 278 -12.09 -19.11 10.23
C PRO A 278 -10.62 -19.11 9.79
N LEU A 279 -9.76 -18.30 10.41
CA LEU A 279 -8.33 -18.29 10.08
C LEU A 279 -7.65 -19.63 10.38
N LYS A 280 -7.93 -20.23 11.54
CA LYS A 280 -7.43 -21.56 11.91
C LYS A 280 -7.92 -22.63 10.93
N ALA A 281 -9.21 -22.62 10.58
CA ALA A 281 -9.78 -23.54 9.62
C ALA A 281 -9.13 -23.38 8.23
N TYR A 282 -8.96 -22.14 7.78
CA TYR A 282 -8.33 -21.84 6.50
C TYR A 282 -6.87 -22.29 6.47
N ARG A 283 -6.11 -22.07 7.56
CA ARG A 283 -4.75 -22.60 7.73
C ARG A 283 -4.70 -24.11 7.52
N THR A 284 -5.58 -24.86 8.19
CA THR A 284 -5.65 -26.32 8.10
C THR A 284 -5.96 -26.78 6.67
N GLN A 285 -6.89 -26.11 5.98
CA GLN A 285 -7.22 -26.42 4.59
C GLN A 285 -6.01 -26.20 3.66
N ILE A 286 -5.29 -25.09 3.82
CA ILE A 286 -4.12 -24.78 3.01
C ILE A 286 -2.97 -25.76 3.30
N LEU A 287 -2.72 -26.10 4.57
CA LEU A 287 -1.71 -27.09 4.96
C LEU A 287 -1.99 -28.46 4.34
N ALA A 288 -3.24 -28.92 4.37
CA ALA A 288 -3.64 -30.18 3.74
C ALA A 288 -3.34 -30.18 2.23
N HIS A 289 -3.63 -29.08 1.53
CA HIS A 289 -3.32 -28.94 0.11
C HIS A 289 -1.80 -28.86 -0.14
N HIS A 290 -1.05 -28.17 0.72
CA HIS A 290 0.40 -28.04 0.63
C HIS A 290 1.09 -29.41 0.76
N TRP A 291 0.71 -30.19 1.79
CA TRP A 291 1.27 -31.51 2.02
C TRP A 291 0.96 -32.49 0.89
N LYS A 292 -0.28 -32.54 0.39
CA LYS A 292 -0.65 -33.35 -0.78
C LYS A 292 0.21 -33.01 -2.00
N ARG A 293 0.42 -31.72 -2.28
CA ARG A 293 1.26 -31.27 -3.40
C ARG A 293 2.72 -31.65 -3.19
N SER A 294 3.26 -31.47 -1.99
CA SER A 294 4.65 -31.82 -1.68
C SER A 294 4.93 -33.32 -1.75
N GLN A 295 3.95 -34.17 -1.42
CA GLN A 295 4.06 -35.62 -1.57
C GLN A 295 3.97 -36.06 -3.03
N ALA A 296 3.07 -35.47 -3.82
CA ALA A 296 2.99 -35.72 -5.26
C ALA A 296 4.30 -35.36 -5.99
N THR A 297 4.93 -34.23 -5.64
CA THR A 297 6.23 -33.83 -6.22
C THR A 297 7.39 -34.72 -5.77
N LYS A 298 7.29 -35.39 -4.61
CA LYS A 298 8.27 -36.39 -4.16
C LYS A 298 8.06 -37.78 -4.77
N GLN A 299 6.86 -38.07 -5.26
CA GLN A 299 6.49 -39.35 -5.86
C GLN A 299 6.59 -39.38 -7.38
N GLU A 300 6.81 -38.25 -8.06
CA GLU A 300 7.22 -38.24 -9.46
C GLU A 300 8.72 -38.59 -9.56
N PRO A 301 9.10 -39.81 -10.00
CA PRO A 301 10.49 -40.07 -10.30
C PRO A 301 10.91 -39.10 -11.41
N LYS A 302 12.07 -38.43 -11.22
CA LYS A 302 12.76 -37.75 -12.31
C LYS A 302 12.85 -38.74 -13.47
N LYS A 303 12.01 -38.57 -14.50
CA LYS A 303 12.19 -39.28 -15.76
C LYS A 303 13.52 -38.80 -16.32
N ILE A 304 14.57 -39.55 -16.04
CA ILE A 304 15.84 -39.49 -16.75
C ILE A 304 15.46 -39.79 -18.20
N ARG A 305 15.42 -38.74 -19.03
CA ARG A 305 15.33 -38.92 -20.48
C ARG A 305 16.69 -39.47 -20.93
N PRO A 306 16.73 -40.59 -21.66
CA PRO A 306 17.99 -41.07 -22.20
C PRO A 306 18.50 -40.08 -23.24
N GLU A 307 19.78 -39.81 -23.11
CA GLU A 307 20.65 -39.01 -23.97
C GLU A 307 20.81 -39.72 -25.32
N ASN A 308 20.48 -39.03 -26.42
CA ASN A 308 21.19 -39.10 -27.70
C ASN A 308 20.71 -37.98 -28.67
N ASP A 309 21.71 -37.22 -29.11
CA ASP A 309 21.84 -35.93 -29.83
C ASP A 309 21.39 -35.91 -31.33
N PRO A 310 21.51 -34.81 -32.15
CA PRO A 310 22.33 -33.58 -32.00
C PRO A 310 21.74 -32.20 -32.40
N ILE A 311 22.35 -31.15 -31.84
CA ILE A 311 22.71 -29.83 -32.41
C ILE A 311 21.64 -29.05 -33.23
N ARG A 312 21.17 -27.93 -32.64
CA ARG A 312 21.23 -26.60 -33.29
C ARG A 312 21.16 -25.45 -32.28
N GLN A 313 22.08 -24.51 -32.49
CA GLN A 313 22.48 -23.35 -31.70
C GLN A 313 21.35 -22.36 -31.36
N ALA A 314 21.42 -21.75 -30.17
CA ALA A 314 21.74 -20.32 -29.97
C ALA A 314 21.05 -19.69 -28.72
N SER A 315 21.90 -19.21 -27.80
CA SER A 315 21.77 -17.96 -27.01
C SER A 315 20.90 -17.92 -25.73
N SER A 316 21.56 -18.15 -24.58
CA SER A 316 21.16 -17.66 -23.24
C SER A 316 21.44 -16.16 -23.06
N PRO A 317 20.72 -15.48 -22.15
CA PRO A 317 21.31 -14.40 -21.39
C PRO A 317 21.09 -14.57 -19.87
N GLU A 318 22.08 -15.16 -19.20
CA GLU A 318 22.39 -14.90 -17.79
C GLU A 318 23.85 -14.44 -17.77
N ASP A 319 24.07 -13.14 -17.49
CA ASP A 319 25.20 -12.66 -16.69
C ASP A 319 25.22 -11.12 -16.71
N ARG A 320 24.75 -10.50 -15.64
CA ARG A 320 25.18 -9.16 -15.22
C ARG A 320 25.12 -9.04 -13.70
N ARG A 321 26.12 -9.62 -13.02
CA ARG A 321 26.69 -9.00 -11.81
C ARG A 321 27.68 -7.92 -12.27
N PRO A 322 27.70 -6.73 -11.65
CA PRO A 322 28.79 -5.77 -11.88
C PRO A 322 30.06 -6.23 -11.14
N PRO A 323 31.26 -6.07 -11.73
CA PRO A 323 32.51 -6.35 -11.03
C PRO A 323 32.81 -5.27 -9.99
N ALA A 324 33.45 -5.68 -8.91
CA ALA A 324 34.07 -4.81 -7.92
C ALA A 324 35.27 -4.06 -8.53
N PRO A 325 35.61 -2.85 -8.03
CA PRO A 325 36.75 -2.09 -8.54
C PRO A 325 38.07 -2.77 -8.13
N SER A 326 38.93 -3.04 -9.09
CA SER A 326 40.31 -3.49 -8.88
C SER A 326 41.23 -2.28 -8.73
N ASP A 327 42.01 -2.29 -7.65
CA ASP A 327 43.16 -1.43 -7.39
C ASP A 327 44.21 -1.54 -8.51
N ASP A 328 44.19 -0.61 -9.47
CA ASP A 328 45.40 -0.20 -10.19
C ASP A 328 45.17 1.16 -10.89
N ASP A 329 45.18 2.22 -10.10
CA ASP A 329 45.45 3.57 -10.61
C ASP A 329 46.12 4.38 -9.49
N ARG A 330 47.39 4.04 -9.22
CA ARG A 330 48.28 4.89 -8.41
C ARG A 330 48.64 6.13 -9.25
N PRO A 331 48.38 7.35 -8.77
CA PRO A 331 48.89 8.55 -9.42
C PRO A 331 50.43 8.59 -9.31
N ARG A 332 51.08 8.79 -10.45
CA ARG A 332 52.51 9.12 -10.52
C ARG A 332 52.74 10.44 -9.78
N ARG A 333 53.49 10.38 -8.68
CA ARG A 333 54.12 11.54 -8.05
C ARG A 333 54.94 12.31 -9.09
N ARG A 334 54.67 13.60 -9.23
CA ARG A 334 55.65 14.61 -9.63
C ARG A 334 55.79 15.57 -8.45
N ASP A 335 56.77 15.26 -7.62
CA ASP A 335 57.54 16.24 -6.84
C ASP A 335 58.77 16.54 -7.74
N ASP A 336 59.33 17.74 -7.95
CA ASP A 336 59.34 19.01 -7.24
C ASP A 336 59.94 20.11 -8.15
N ALA A 337 59.80 21.37 -7.70
CA ALA A 337 60.65 22.55 -7.96
C ALA A 337 60.50 23.23 -9.36
N ARG A 338 60.21 24.54 -9.50
CA ARG A 338 60.57 25.74 -8.75
C ARG A 338 59.53 26.84 -8.96
#